data_AF-A0A165TT75-F1
#
_entry.id   AF-A0A165TT75-F1
#
_cell.length_a   1.000
_cell.length_b   1.000
_cell.length_c   1.000
_cell.angle_alpha   90.00
_cell.angle_beta   90.00
_cell.angle_gamma   90.00
#
_symmetry.space_group_name_H-M   'P 1'
#
loop_
_entity.id
_entity.type
_entity.pdbx_description
1 polymer ?
#
loop_
_entity_poly.entity_id
_entity_poly.type
_entity_poly.pdbx_seq_one_letter_code
_entity_poly.pdbx_strand_id
1 'polypeptide(L)'
;MTAETSSKTFDQDQFEAECIAGITDWVAENLGGTVVSTKRLERWRPQWKVSYTVDGQEHAVLVRGNRPNAGEHDLRFEMDVMAALEANNIRVPHIYGWMDTPKAFVMTWIDTEDRAPGMLHTAIENPTTMSDERWQAMLSYMDHLAQVHAVPVSEFTHIKSLSEPPETAADIALRATERMYMAGVYTNNNDSVFEFLQHWLRRNVPEHRTKASFIAGDAGQFMSAGTEVLALLDFEIASIGDTHWDLACFRGRHPYENMGDIPALYRRYEEVTGEPVDLPVVAYHTVAFLQLAGIATKFFGDPRAIGGNWIEGLLEYASITRRACEAIAELQGFELDYDLTLPEPAFKSLEESALEKMLADIARLPTSSAFQDWERDLLHAIPEFLLNHSRYRDWFEGESIRDINELTGGRHTDLTAADKAIVALIAHNDSDDDEALVQIMHHRSLRLSMIIAGTNPDPDNPLFHILDPILAAAD
;
A
#
# COMPACT_ATOMS: atom_id res chain seq x y z
N MET A 1 -3.14 5.87 39.28
CA MET A 1 -1.67 5.98 39.16
C MET A 1 -1.40 6.70 37.87
N THR A 2 -0.95 7.95 37.98
CA THR A 2 -0.59 8.83 36.87
C THR A 2 0.68 8.30 36.22
N ALA A 3 0.61 7.90 34.96
CA ALA A 3 1.78 7.61 34.16
C ALA A 3 2.46 8.95 33.83
N GLU A 4 3.54 9.27 34.53
CA GLU A 4 4.51 10.25 34.06
C GLU A 4 5.22 9.67 32.85
N THR A 5 4.69 9.91 31.66
CA THR A 5 5.47 9.80 30.43
C THR A 5 6.46 10.97 30.43
N SER A 6 7.67 10.68 30.90
CA SER A 6 8.84 11.53 30.64
C SER A 6 8.99 11.64 29.11
N SER A 7 8.43 12.71 28.54
CA SER A 7 8.74 13.16 27.19
C SER A 7 10.19 13.62 27.19
N LYS A 8 11.14 12.68 27.06
CA LYS A 8 12.48 13.03 26.60
C LYS A 8 12.30 13.72 25.25
N THR A 9 12.61 14.99 25.18
CA THR A 9 12.71 15.72 23.92
C THR A 9 13.64 14.93 23.02
N PHE A 10 13.13 14.35 21.94
CA PHE A 10 13.93 13.64 20.96
C PHE A 10 14.82 14.66 20.27
N ASP A 11 16.12 14.60 20.53
CA ASP A 11 17.11 15.43 19.85
C ASP A 11 17.39 14.81 18.49
N GLN A 12 16.68 15.30 17.48
CA GLN A 12 16.73 14.76 16.13
C GLN A 12 18.11 14.97 15.49
N ASP A 13 18.77 16.10 15.78
CA ASP A 13 20.11 16.39 15.27
C ASP A 13 21.14 15.41 15.87
N GLN A 14 21.04 15.13 17.18
CA GLN A 14 21.88 14.13 17.82
C GLN A 14 21.64 12.73 17.24
N PHE A 15 20.37 12.35 17.07
CA PHE A 15 20.02 11.04 16.48
C PHE A 15 20.55 10.90 15.05
N GLU A 16 20.42 11.94 14.22
CA GLU A 16 20.96 11.93 12.86
C GLU A 16 22.49 11.85 12.85
N ALA A 17 23.16 12.56 13.75
CA ALA A 17 24.62 12.49 13.91
C ALA A 17 25.09 11.09 14.31
N GLU A 18 24.39 10.43 15.26
CA GLU A 18 24.66 9.04 15.65
C GLU A 18 24.45 8.07 14.48
N CYS A 19 23.40 8.28 13.68
CA CYS A 19 23.16 7.48 12.49
C CYS A 19 24.29 7.61 11.46
N ILE A 20 24.73 8.84 11.18
CA ILE A 20 25.80 9.11 10.19
C ILE A 20 27.14 8.53 10.67
N ALA A 21 27.44 8.64 11.97
CA ALA A 21 28.64 8.04 12.54
C ALA A 21 28.65 6.52 12.37
N GLY A 22 27.55 5.85 12.76
CA GLY A 22 27.45 4.40 12.63
C GLY A 22 27.50 3.91 11.17
N ILE A 23 26.89 4.63 10.24
CA ILE A 23 27.02 4.36 8.78
C ILE A 23 28.49 4.46 8.34
N THR A 24 29.20 5.49 8.79
CA THR A 24 30.60 5.73 8.40
C THR A 24 31.50 4.62 8.90
N ASP A 25 31.36 4.23 10.17
CA ASP A 25 32.12 3.16 10.79
C ASP A 25 31.85 1.82 10.08
N TRP A 26 30.58 1.51 9.81
CA TRP A 26 30.21 0.27 9.14
C TRP A 26 30.80 0.17 7.73
N VAL A 27 30.80 1.26 6.94
CA VAL A 27 31.41 1.28 5.59
C VAL A 27 32.92 1.08 5.67
N ALA A 28 33.59 1.69 6.65
CA ALA A 28 35.03 1.50 6.84
C ALA A 28 35.37 0.05 7.22
N GLU A 29 34.59 -0.56 8.11
CA GLU A 29 34.82 -1.91 8.62
C GLU A 29 34.48 -3.02 7.60
N ASN A 30 33.35 -2.88 6.90
CA ASN A 30 32.79 -3.97 6.07
C ASN A 30 33.11 -3.81 4.58
N LEU A 31 33.27 -2.57 4.10
CA LEU A 31 33.56 -2.30 2.68
C LEU A 31 34.98 -1.79 2.45
N GLY A 32 35.77 -1.57 3.52
CA GLY A 32 37.12 -1.00 3.44
C GLY A 32 37.14 0.44 2.89
N GLY A 33 36.01 1.13 2.95
CA GLY A 33 35.77 2.39 2.25
C GLY A 33 35.86 3.62 3.14
N THR A 34 36.23 4.76 2.56
CA THR A 34 36.08 6.07 3.21
C THR A 34 34.84 6.79 2.66
N VAL A 35 33.87 7.08 3.53
CA VAL A 35 32.65 7.81 3.14
C VAL A 35 32.99 9.22 2.65
N VAL A 36 32.45 9.57 1.48
CA VAL A 36 32.57 10.89 0.85
C VAL A 36 31.31 11.72 1.11
N SER A 37 30.14 11.10 1.02
CA SER A 37 28.87 11.78 1.30
C SER A 37 27.80 10.80 1.78
N THR A 38 26.90 11.28 2.62
CA THR A 38 25.71 10.56 3.06
C THR A 38 24.50 11.46 2.83
N LYS A 39 23.61 11.05 1.91
CA LYS A 39 22.39 11.79 1.58
C LYS A 39 21.18 11.01 2.06
N ARG A 40 20.37 11.63 2.94
CA ARG A 40 19.05 11.13 3.32
C ARG A 40 18.11 11.19 2.10
N LEU A 41 17.42 10.10 1.82
CA LEU A 41 16.42 10.05 0.73
C LEU A 41 15.04 10.48 1.24
N GLU A 42 14.26 11.10 0.35
CA GLU A 42 12.90 11.58 0.59
C GLU A 42 11.91 10.41 0.68
N ARG A 43 11.93 9.71 1.81
CA ARG A 43 10.99 8.62 2.11
C ARG A 43 10.65 8.63 3.59
N TRP A 44 9.43 8.19 3.88
CA TRP A 44 8.93 8.04 5.25
C TRP A 44 9.72 6.98 6.05
N ARG A 45 10.22 5.94 5.37
CA ARG A 45 11.20 5.01 5.94
C ARG A 45 12.59 5.63 5.86
N PRO A 46 13.37 5.60 6.95
CA PRO A 46 14.76 5.98 6.93
C PRO A 46 15.61 5.30 5.85
N GLN A 47 16.13 6.07 4.87
CA GLN A 47 17.02 5.54 3.83
C GLN A 47 18.13 6.53 3.48
N TRP A 48 19.34 6.05 3.23
CA TRP A 48 20.47 6.90 2.85
C TRP A 48 21.18 6.36 1.61
N LYS A 49 21.48 7.24 0.65
CA LYS A 49 22.52 6.99 -0.35
C LYS A 49 23.87 7.37 0.27
N VAL A 50 24.78 6.41 0.34
CA VAL A 50 26.11 6.61 0.91
C VAL A 50 27.14 6.43 -0.20
N SER A 51 27.80 7.51 -0.58
CA SER A 51 28.93 7.47 -1.50
C SER A 51 30.22 7.31 -0.72
N TYR A 52 31.09 6.40 -1.14
CA TYR A 52 32.36 6.09 -0.49
C TYR A 52 33.45 5.79 -1.52
N THR A 53 34.71 5.80 -1.07
CA THR A 53 35.87 5.49 -1.92
C THR A 53 36.66 4.31 -1.38
N VAL A 54 37.10 3.44 -2.28
CA VAL A 54 38.06 2.35 -2.02
C VAL A 54 39.16 2.48 -3.07
N ASP A 55 40.42 2.55 -2.65
CA ASP A 55 41.58 2.68 -3.56
C ASP A 55 41.44 3.81 -4.61
N GLY A 56 40.75 4.89 -4.25
CA GLY A 56 40.51 6.05 -5.12
C GLY A 56 39.38 5.89 -6.16
N GLN A 57 38.66 4.77 -6.15
CA GLN A 57 37.43 4.57 -6.94
C GLN A 57 36.20 4.92 -6.11
N GLU A 58 35.22 5.58 -6.72
CA GLU A 58 33.96 5.95 -6.08
C GLU A 58 32.90 4.86 -6.24
N HIS A 59 32.19 4.59 -5.15
CA HIS A 59 31.12 3.60 -5.06
C HIS A 59 29.94 4.19 -4.28
N ALA A 60 28.77 3.55 -4.41
CA ALA A 60 27.58 3.93 -3.65
C ALA A 60 26.83 2.70 -3.13
N VAL A 61 26.28 2.82 -1.92
CA VAL A 61 25.34 1.85 -1.34
C VAL A 61 24.07 2.54 -0.86
N LEU A 62 22.99 1.77 -0.78
CA LEU A 62 21.76 2.13 -0.11
C LEU A 62 21.77 1.54 1.31
N VAL A 63 21.64 2.40 2.31
CA VAL A 63 21.40 1.99 3.71
C VAL A 63 19.91 2.10 3.97
N ARG A 64 19.22 0.97 4.15
CA ARG A 64 17.78 0.91 4.43
C ARG A 64 17.55 0.69 5.93
N GLY A 65 17.09 1.73 6.60
CA GLY A 65 16.87 1.76 8.04
C GLY A 65 15.46 1.32 8.46
N ASN A 66 15.34 1.01 9.76
CA ASN A 66 14.07 0.58 10.33
C ASN A 66 13.04 1.72 10.43
N ARG A 67 11.75 1.39 10.31
CA ARG A 67 10.67 2.34 10.57
C ARG A 67 10.54 2.56 12.08
N PRO A 68 10.25 3.78 12.58
CA PRO A 68 10.02 4.02 14.00
C PRO A 68 8.93 3.13 14.62
N ASN A 69 7.94 2.73 13.82
CA ASN A 69 6.78 1.94 14.23
C ASN A 69 6.84 0.46 13.78
N ALA A 70 7.94 0.00 13.17
CA ALA A 70 8.10 -1.40 12.75
C ALA A 70 9.09 -2.14 13.66
N GLY A 71 8.86 -3.44 13.84
CA GLY A 71 9.75 -4.29 14.62
C GLY A 71 11.07 -4.50 13.87
N GLU A 72 12.17 -4.68 14.60
CA GLU A 72 13.47 -5.03 13.99
C GLU A 72 13.39 -6.28 13.10
N HIS A 73 12.52 -7.23 13.49
CA HIS A 73 12.31 -8.45 12.73
C HIS A 73 11.72 -8.22 11.33
N ASP A 74 10.98 -7.12 11.12
CA ASP A 74 10.38 -6.81 9.82
C ASP A 74 11.47 -6.39 8.81
N LEU A 75 12.47 -5.63 9.28
CA LEU A 75 13.57 -5.20 8.43
C LEU A 75 14.56 -6.34 8.14
N ARG A 76 14.85 -7.19 9.13
CA ARG A 76 15.68 -8.39 8.92
C ARG A 76 15.01 -9.38 7.98
N PHE A 77 13.69 -9.54 8.09
CA PHE A 77 12.90 -10.38 7.19
C PHE A 77 13.12 -9.99 5.71
N GLU A 78 12.98 -8.70 5.38
CA GLU A 78 13.21 -8.22 4.01
C GLU A 78 14.64 -8.52 3.53
N MET A 79 15.65 -8.26 4.38
CA MET A 79 17.06 -8.55 4.07
C MET A 79 17.29 -10.04 3.77
N ASP A 80 16.78 -10.93 4.63
CA ASP A 80 16.97 -12.38 4.51
C ASP A 80 16.25 -12.93 3.26
N VAL A 81 15.06 -12.41 2.94
CA VAL A 81 14.34 -12.76 1.70
C VAL A 81 15.14 -12.35 0.47
N MET A 82 15.64 -11.12 0.43
CA MET A 82 16.44 -10.64 -0.70
C MET A 82 17.74 -11.45 -0.87
N ALA A 83 18.41 -11.81 0.22
CA ALA A 83 19.59 -12.68 0.15
C ALA A 83 19.26 -14.09 -0.39
N ALA A 84 18.13 -14.67 0.01
CA ALA A 84 17.67 -15.97 -0.51
C ALA A 84 17.31 -15.91 -2.01
N LEU A 85 16.70 -14.80 -2.45
CA LEU A 85 16.38 -14.54 -3.85
C LEU A 85 17.66 -14.38 -4.70
N GLU A 86 18.62 -13.59 -4.24
CA GLU A 86 19.93 -13.43 -4.91
C GLU A 86 20.65 -14.77 -5.07
N ALA A 87 20.67 -15.59 -4.02
CA ALA A 87 21.26 -16.93 -4.05
C ALA A 87 20.60 -17.87 -5.09
N ASN A 88 19.36 -17.58 -5.47
CA ASN A 88 18.60 -18.28 -6.51
C ASN A 88 18.64 -17.55 -7.88
N ASN A 89 19.59 -16.64 -8.07
CA ASN A 89 19.80 -15.86 -9.31
C ASN A 89 18.64 -14.92 -9.68
N ILE A 90 17.81 -14.54 -8.71
CA ILE A 90 16.81 -13.48 -8.91
C ILE A 90 17.53 -12.13 -8.85
N ARG A 91 17.14 -11.23 -9.77
CA ARG A 91 17.74 -9.91 -9.93
C ARG A 91 17.26 -8.95 -8.84
N VAL A 92 17.81 -9.05 -7.65
CA VAL A 92 17.63 -8.10 -6.54
C VAL A 92 18.96 -7.37 -6.25
N PRO A 93 18.94 -6.21 -5.58
CA PRO A 93 20.17 -5.57 -5.12
C PRO A 93 20.97 -6.49 -4.19
N HIS A 94 22.29 -6.59 -4.40
CA HIS A 94 23.17 -7.39 -3.55
C HIS A 94 23.15 -6.88 -2.12
N ILE A 95 23.03 -7.79 -1.16
CA ILE A 95 23.01 -7.49 0.27
C ILE A 95 24.43 -7.60 0.83
N TYR A 96 24.99 -6.48 1.30
CA TYR A 96 26.31 -6.47 1.94
C TYR A 96 26.25 -6.88 3.42
N GLY A 97 25.14 -6.61 4.11
CA GLY A 97 24.92 -7.09 5.46
C GLY A 97 24.10 -6.17 6.36
N TRP A 98 23.98 -6.59 7.61
CA TRP A 98 23.25 -5.88 8.66
C TRP A 98 24.12 -4.85 9.39
N MET A 99 23.49 -3.77 9.84
CA MET A 99 24.05 -2.69 10.63
C MET A 99 23.19 -2.49 11.88
N ASP A 100 23.80 -2.45 13.07
CA ASP A 100 23.07 -2.27 14.33
C ASP A 100 22.81 -0.81 14.69
N THR A 101 23.69 0.10 14.24
CA THR A 101 23.58 1.54 14.47
C THR A 101 23.81 2.32 13.17
N PRO A 102 22.76 2.93 12.59
CA PRO A 102 21.35 2.66 12.88
C PRO A 102 20.99 1.21 12.55
N LYS A 103 19.87 0.72 13.11
CA LYS A 103 19.29 -0.57 12.69
C LYS A 103 18.92 -0.48 11.22
N ALA A 104 19.73 -1.11 10.37
CA ALA A 104 19.64 -1.03 8.93
C ALA A 104 20.23 -2.28 8.28
N PHE A 105 19.94 -2.50 7.01
CA PHE A 105 20.79 -3.33 6.16
C PHE A 105 21.30 -2.52 4.98
N VAL A 106 22.45 -2.95 4.46
CA VAL A 106 23.17 -2.27 3.39
C VAL A 106 23.07 -3.10 2.12
N MET A 107 22.67 -2.45 1.03
CA MET A 107 22.54 -3.08 -0.28
C MET A 107 23.14 -2.22 -1.40
N THR A 108 23.36 -2.81 -2.57
CA THR A 108 23.83 -2.08 -3.76
C THR A 108 22.92 -0.90 -4.10
N TRP A 109 23.54 0.25 -4.38
CA TRP A 109 22.83 1.36 -5.01
C TRP A 109 22.65 1.07 -6.50
N ILE A 110 21.40 1.03 -6.95
CA ILE A 110 21.06 0.94 -8.38
C ILE A 110 20.80 2.36 -8.88
N ASP A 111 21.61 2.80 -9.84
CA ASP A 111 21.55 4.16 -10.37
C ASP A 111 20.58 4.21 -11.57
N THR A 112 19.39 4.76 -11.34
CA THR A 112 18.41 5.01 -12.39
C THR A 112 17.53 6.22 -12.07
N GLU A 113 17.08 6.90 -13.12
CA GLU A 113 16.13 8.01 -13.07
C GLU A 113 14.68 7.56 -13.35
N ASP A 114 14.48 6.32 -13.81
CA ASP A 114 13.16 5.79 -14.20
C ASP A 114 12.45 5.14 -13.00
N ARG A 115 11.75 5.97 -12.20
CA ARG A 115 11.00 5.54 -11.02
C ARG A 115 9.57 6.08 -11.03
N ALA A 116 8.61 5.20 -10.74
CA ALA A 116 7.21 5.59 -10.50
C ALA A 116 7.07 6.44 -9.20
N PRO A 117 6.07 7.33 -9.12
CA PRO A 117 5.83 8.21 -7.98
C PRO A 117 5.61 7.44 -6.67
N GLY A 118 4.94 6.29 -6.74
CA GLY A 118 4.75 5.35 -5.63
C GLY A 118 3.86 5.84 -4.48
N MET A 119 3.14 6.95 -4.67
CA MET A 119 2.14 7.53 -3.75
C MET A 119 1.02 8.21 -4.56
N LEU A 120 -0.22 8.12 -4.07
CA LEU A 120 -1.46 8.61 -4.70
C LEU A 120 -1.51 10.14 -4.80
N HIS A 121 -1.21 10.89 -3.74
CA HIS A 121 -1.17 12.37 -3.84
C HIS A 121 -0.19 12.84 -4.92
N THR A 122 0.98 12.20 -5.02
CA THR A 122 1.96 12.51 -6.07
C THR A 122 1.44 12.12 -7.45
N ALA A 123 0.71 11.01 -7.59
CA ALA A 123 0.12 10.60 -8.87
C ALA A 123 -1.00 11.52 -9.35
N ILE A 124 -1.76 12.14 -8.44
CA ILE A 124 -2.77 13.17 -8.76
C ILE A 124 -2.08 14.42 -9.34
N GLU A 125 -0.97 14.84 -8.75
CA GLU A 125 -0.22 16.03 -9.18
C GLU A 125 0.64 15.77 -10.43
N ASN A 126 1.25 14.59 -10.51
CA ASN A 126 2.21 14.18 -11.52
C ASN A 126 1.93 12.74 -11.99
N PRO A 127 0.92 12.54 -12.85
CA PRO A 127 0.55 11.21 -13.33
C PRO A 127 1.68 10.58 -14.17
N THR A 128 1.88 9.28 -14.00
CA THR A 128 2.84 8.52 -14.81
C THR A 128 2.33 8.35 -16.24
N THR A 129 3.24 8.51 -17.20
CA THR A 129 2.97 8.17 -18.60
C THR A 129 3.60 6.82 -18.95
N MET A 130 2.88 6.01 -19.72
CA MET A 130 3.39 4.73 -20.22
C MET A 130 4.14 4.97 -21.53
N SER A 131 5.46 5.13 -21.47
CA SER A 131 6.30 5.16 -22.66
C SER A 131 6.49 3.74 -23.24
N ASP A 132 6.86 3.64 -24.51
CA ASP A 132 7.17 2.34 -25.14
C ASP A 132 8.28 1.58 -24.38
N GLU A 133 9.30 2.29 -23.89
CA GLU A 133 10.40 1.70 -23.12
C GLU A 133 9.93 1.17 -21.77
N ARG A 134 9.14 1.97 -21.04
CA ARG A 134 8.55 1.57 -19.75
C ARG A 134 7.62 0.37 -19.93
N TRP A 135 6.83 0.35 -21.01
CA TRP A 135 5.96 -0.77 -21.33
C TRP A 135 6.75 -2.06 -21.60
N GLN A 136 7.85 -1.99 -22.34
CA GLN A 136 8.72 -3.15 -22.53
C GLN A 136 9.38 -3.61 -21.21
N ALA A 137 9.75 -2.69 -20.32
CA ALA A 137 10.26 -3.04 -19.00
C ALA A 137 9.19 -3.74 -18.14
N MET A 138 7.93 -3.30 -18.21
CA MET A 138 6.80 -3.96 -17.54
C MET A 138 6.55 -5.39 -18.07
N LEU A 139 6.62 -5.59 -19.39
CA LEU A 139 6.55 -6.93 -19.99
C LEU A 139 7.74 -7.80 -19.56
N SER A 140 8.96 -7.25 -19.57
CA SER A 140 10.17 -7.93 -19.10
C SER A 140 10.10 -8.29 -17.61
N TYR A 141 9.45 -7.47 -16.79
CA TYR A 141 9.21 -7.79 -15.38
C TYR A 141 8.39 -9.09 -15.22
N MET A 142 7.43 -9.37 -16.11
CA MET A 142 6.68 -10.64 -16.04
C MET A 142 7.59 -11.86 -16.16
N ASP A 143 8.66 -11.78 -16.96
CA ASP A 143 9.66 -12.84 -17.08
C ASP A 143 10.41 -13.04 -15.75
N HIS A 144 10.78 -11.94 -15.10
CA HIS A 144 11.44 -11.97 -13.80
C HIS A 144 10.51 -12.44 -12.69
N LEU A 145 9.24 -12.05 -12.71
CA LEU A 145 8.24 -12.51 -11.75
C LEU A 145 8.01 -14.02 -11.88
N ALA A 146 7.98 -14.56 -13.09
CA ALA A 146 7.92 -16.00 -13.32
C ALA A 146 9.15 -16.73 -12.71
N GLN A 147 10.34 -16.14 -12.80
CA GLN A 147 11.54 -16.68 -12.15
C GLN A 147 11.43 -16.66 -10.62
N VAL A 148 10.92 -15.56 -10.04
CA VAL A 148 10.65 -15.44 -8.60
C VAL A 148 9.70 -16.55 -8.13
N HIS A 149 8.60 -16.76 -8.85
CA HIS A 149 7.61 -17.78 -8.53
C HIS A 149 8.12 -19.23 -8.72
N ALA A 150 9.21 -19.41 -9.47
CA ALA A 150 9.84 -20.70 -9.70
C ALA A 150 10.87 -21.07 -8.61
N VAL A 151 11.26 -20.15 -7.73
CA VAL A 151 12.19 -20.44 -6.64
C VAL A 151 11.54 -21.45 -5.67
N PRO A 152 12.22 -22.57 -5.33
CA PRO A 152 11.64 -23.56 -4.43
C PRO A 152 11.34 -22.98 -3.06
N VAL A 153 10.15 -23.25 -2.52
CA VAL A 153 9.74 -22.80 -1.17
C VAL A 153 10.72 -23.25 -0.08
N SER A 154 11.40 -24.39 -0.27
CA SER A 154 12.41 -24.90 0.65
C SER A 154 13.57 -23.92 0.91
N GLU A 155 13.89 -23.07 -0.07
CA GLU A 155 14.97 -22.08 0.04
C GLU A 155 14.67 -21.04 1.12
N PHE A 156 13.40 -20.80 1.45
CA PHE A 156 12.99 -19.77 2.42
C PHE A 156 12.73 -20.32 3.83
N THR A 157 12.84 -21.63 4.05
CA THR A 157 12.45 -22.27 5.33
C THR A 157 13.31 -21.87 6.52
N HIS A 158 14.49 -21.30 6.28
CA HIS A 158 15.36 -20.74 7.32
C HIS A 158 14.87 -19.37 7.83
N ILE A 159 13.95 -18.72 7.12
CA ILE A 159 13.35 -17.44 7.47
C ILE A 159 12.11 -17.72 8.33
N LYS A 160 12.12 -17.27 9.59
CA LYS A 160 11.08 -17.60 10.59
C LYS A 160 9.64 -17.36 10.12
N SER A 161 9.39 -16.28 9.38
CA SER A 161 8.03 -15.97 8.90
C SER A 161 7.56 -16.87 7.75
N LEU A 162 8.49 -17.58 7.10
CA LEU A 162 8.25 -18.46 5.94
C LEU A 162 8.60 -19.93 6.24
N SER A 163 9.00 -20.25 7.48
CA SER A 163 9.48 -21.58 7.87
C SER A 163 8.40 -22.65 7.85
N GLU A 164 7.13 -22.25 7.88
CA GLU A 164 5.97 -23.13 7.86
C GLU A 164 5.09 -22.79 6.64
N PRO A 165 5.37 -23.35 5.45
CA PRO A 165 4.55 -23.14 4.26
C PRO A 165 3.08 -23.55 4.45
N PRO A 166 2.13 -22.89 3.77
CA PRO A 166 0.71 -23.25 3.87
C PRO A 166 0.44 -24.59 3.16
N GLU A 167 -0.47 -25.39 3.70
CA GLU A 167 -0.76 -26.74 3.19
C GLU A 167 -2.13 -26.86 2.50
N THR A 168 -3.12 -26.08 2.92
CA THR A 168 -4.48 -26.10 2.35
C THR A 168 -4.71 -24.93 1.40
N ALA A 169 -5.71 -25.03 0.52
CA ALA A 169 -6.11 -23.92 -0.35
C ALA A 169 -6.50 -22.68 0.45
N ALA A 170 -7.21 -22.86 1.58
CA ALA A 170 -7.54 -21.78 2.49
C ALA A 170 -6.29 -21.13 3.10
N ASP A 171 -5.33 -21.91 3.58
CA ASP A 171 -4.08 -21.37 4.12
C ASP A 171 -3.28 -20.60 3.06
N ILE A 172 -3.23 -21.12 1.83
CA ILE A 172 -2.55 -20.49 0.69
C ILE A 172 -3.20 -19.15 0.36
N ALA A 173 -4.53 -19.12 0.28
CA ALA A 173 -5.30 -17.95 -0.15
C ALA A 173 -5.36 -16.85 0.92
N LEU A 174 -5.45 -17.23 2.21
CA LEU A 174 -5.81 -16.31 3.29
C LEU A 174 -4.65 -15.88 4.18
N ARG A 175 -3.47 -16.51 4.11
CA ARG A 175 -2.37 -16.26 5.05
C ARG A 175 -2.01 -14.78 5.23
N ALA A 176 -1.84 -14.06 4.12
CA ALA A 176 -1.46 -12.64 4.18
C ALA A 176 -2.60 -11.77 4.73
N THR A 177 -3.83 -12.01 4.28
CA THR A 177 -5.02 -11.24 4.71
C THR A 177 -5.40 -11.54 6.15
N GLU A 178 -5.35 -12.78 6.61
CA GLU A 178 -5.61 -13.14 8.02
C GLU A 178 -4.60 -12.47 8.95
N ARG A 179 -3.31 -12.48 8.58
CA ARG A 179 -2.28 -11.77 9.37
C ARG A 179 -2.59 -10.28 9.46
N MET A 180 -2.97 -9.66 8.34
CA MET A 180 -3.26 -8.23 8.31
C MET A 180 -4.57 -7.86 9.03
N TYR A 181 -5.62 -8.66 8.83
CA TYR A 181 -6.89 -8.54 9.54
C TYR A 181 -6.68 -8.63 11.05
N MET A 182 -5.89 -9.60 11.53
CA MET A 182 -5.58 -9.71 12.96
C MET A 182 -4.76 -8.53 13.49
N ALA A 183 -3.85 -7.96 12.68
CA ALA A 183 -3.17 -6.72 13.03
C ALA A 183 -4.17 -5.57 13.19
N GLY A 184 -5.13 -5.45 12.26
CA GLY A 184 -6.20 -4.46 12.32
C GLY A 184 -7.15 -4.66 13.51
N VAL A 185 -7.46 -5.89 13.90
CA VAL A 185 -8.18 -6.19 15.15
C VAL A 185 -7.38 -5.70 16.36
N TYR A 186 -6.09 -6.03 16.43
CA TYR A 186 -5.22 -5.68 17.56
C TYR A 186 -5.09 -4.16 17.74
N THR A 187 -5.08 -3.40 16.64
CA THR A 187 -4.98 -1.93 16.68
C THR A 187 -6.32 -1.21 16.60
N ASN A 188 -7.44 -1.93 16.57
CA ASN A 188 -8.78 -1.37 16.41
C ASN A 188 -8.91 -0.50 15.14
N ASN A 189 -8.33 -0.99 14.03
CA ASN A 189 -8.35 -0.36 12.71
C ASN A 189 -9.32 -1.02 11.73
N ASN A 190 -9.93 -2.16 12.09
CA ASN A 190 -10.97 -2.78 11.27
C ASN A 190 -12.31 -2.06 11.46
N ASP A 191 -12.82 -1.49 10.38
CA ASP A 191 -14.19 -0.98 10.29
C ASP A 191 -15.06 -1.93 9.45
N SER A 192 -16.30 -1.55 9.19
CA SER A 192 -17.29 -2.44 8.57
C SER A 192 -16.87 -3.00 7.20
N VAL A 193 -16.08 -2.25 6.42
CA VAL A 193 -15.64 -2.75 5.10
C VAL A 193 -14.63 -3.88 5.26
N PHE A 194 -13.67 -3.77 6.18
CA PHE A 194 -12.68 -4.82 6.40
C PHE A 194 -13.28 -6.04 7.08
N GLU A 195 -14.28 -5.86 7.94
CA GLU A 195 -15.07 -6.98 8.45
C GLU A 195 -15.76 -7.74 7.31
N PHE A 196 -16.43 -7.03 6.40
CA PHE A 196 -17.06 -7.67 5.24
C PHE A 196 -16.06 -8.36 4.32
N LEU A 197 -15.00 -7.65 3.90
CA LEU A 197 -13.98 -8.20 3.02
C LEU A 197 -13.36 -9.47 3.61
N GLN A 198 -13.09 -9.51 4.91
CA GLN A 198 -12.55 -10.71 5.56
C GLN A 198 -13.54 -11.87 5.55
N HIS A 199 -14.82 -11.63 5.85
CA HIS A 199 -15.85 -12.67 5.79
C HIS A 199 -16.06 -13.17 4.35
N TRP A 200 -16.04 -12.26 3.37
CA TRP A 200 -16.15 -12.61 1.96
C TRP A 200 -14.97 -13.46 1.49
N LEU A 201 -13.72 -13.10 1.80
CA LEU A 201 -12.54 -13.88 1.42
C LEU A 201 -12.58 -15.29 2.00
N ARG A 202 -12.93 -15.44 3.28
CA ARG A 202 -13.04 -16.76 3.94
C ARG A 202 -14.07 -17.68 3.26
N ARG A 203 -15.15 -17.11 2.71
CA ARG A 203 -16.21 -17.87 2.03
C ARG A 203 -15.89 -18.22 0.58
N ASN A 204 -15.04 -17.43 -0.08
CA ASN A 204 -14.78 -17.50 -1.52
C ASN A 204 -13.38 -18.04 -1.86
N VAL A 205 -12.74 -18.76 -0.94
CA VAL A 205 -11.43 -19.38 -1.16
C VAL A 205 -11.44 -20.20 -2.46
N PRO A 206 -10.47 -20.00 -3.37
CA PRO A 206 -10.36 -20.80 -4.58
C PRO A 206 -9.81 -22.20 -4.26
N GLU A 207 -10.70 -23.13 -3.91
CA GLU A 207 -10.38 -24.46 -3.38
C GLU A 207 -9.51 -25.35 -4.30
N HIS A 208 -9.47 -25.08 -5.61
CA HIS A 208 -8.61 -25.80 -6.56
C HIS A 208 -7.13 -25.38 -6.47
N ARG A 209 -6.83 -24.25 -5.81
CA ARG A 209 -5.49 -23.68 -5.69
C ARG A 209 -4.74 -24.30 -4.51
N THR A 210 -4.06 -25.42 -4.77
CA THR A 210 -3.41 -26.25 -3.74
C THR A 210 -1.88 -26.22 -3.78
N LYS A 211 -1.29 -25.39 -4.65
CA LYS A 211 0.16 -25.25 -4.80
C LYS A 211 0.61 -23.92 -4.19
N ALA A 212 1.46 -24.01 -3.17
CA ALA A 212 2.11 -22.85 -2.57
C ALA A 212 3.42 -22.51 -3.29
N SER A 213 3.64 -21.22 -3.55
CA SER A 213 4.86 -20.64 -4.13
C SER A 213 5.34 -19.47 -3.28
N PHE A 214 6.62 -19.11 -3.40
CA PHE A 214 7.06 -17.79 -2.94
C PHE A 214 6.34 -16.71 -3.74
N ILE A 215 5.86 -15.68 -3.06
CA ILE A 215 5.26 -14.48 -3.64
C ILE A 215 5.98 -13.24 -3.09
N ALA A 216 6.22 -12.27 -3.96
CA ALA A 216 6.79 -10.98 -3.58
C ALA A 216 5.87 -10.24 -2.62
N GLY A 217 4.55 -10.48 -2.71
CA GLY A 217 3.52 -9.89 -1.85
C GLY A 217 3.15 -8.46 -2.29
N ASP A 218 4.12 -7.70 -2.78
CA ASP A 218 3.95 -6.33 -3.28
C ASP A 218 4.45 -6.16 -4.72
N ALA A 219 4.17 -7.14 -5.60
CA ALA A 219 4.70 -7.17 -6.96
C ALA A 219 4.39 -5.91 -7.79
N GLY A 220 5.23 -5.67 -8.80
CA GLY A 220 5.27 -4.42 -9.58
C GLY A 220 6.34 -3.42 -9.15
N GLN A 221 7.06 -3.70 -8.05
CA GLN A 221 8.17 -2.86 -7.57
C GLN A 221 9.50 -3.26 -8.22
N PHE A 222 10.00 -2.41 -9.13
CA PHE A 222 11.30 -2.61 -9.79
C PHE A 222 11.94 -1.30 -10.25
N MET A 223 13.25 -1.38 -10.49
CA MET A 223 14.04 -0.35 -11.18
C MET A 223 14.31 -0.79 -12.61
N SER A 224 14.18 0.14 -13.55
CA SER A 224 14.49 -0.08 -14.96
C SER A 224 15.47 0.97 -15.49
N ALA A 225 16.14 0.66 -16.60
CA ALA A 225 16.80 1.63 -17.45
C ALA A 225 16.39 1.37 -18.91
N GLY A 226 15.53 2.25 -19.43
CA GLY A 226 14.83 2.00 -20.69
C GLY A 226 14.01 0.72 -20.60
N THR A 227 14.26 -0.24 -21.50
CA THR A 227 13.53 -1.52 -21.57
C THR A 227 14.02 -2.59 -20.59
N GLU A 228 15.16 -2.38 -19.92
CA GLU A 228 15.80 -3.38 -19.07
C GLU A 228 15.37 -3.24 -17.62
N VAL A 229 14.91 -4.34 -17.00
CA VAL A 229 14.70 -4.43 -15.55
C VAL A 229 16.05 -4.64 -14.87
N LEU A 230 16.47 -3.67 -14.05
CA LEU A 230 17.76 -3.68 -13.35
C LEU A 230 17.72 -4.41 -12.01
N ALA A 231 16.61 -4.29 -11.27
CA ALA A 231 16.46 -4.89 -9.96
C ALA A 231 14.98 -4.92 -9.53
N LEU A 232 14.58 -6.02 -8.88
CA LEU A 232 13.30 -6.16 -8.18
C LEU A 232 13.47 -5.66 -6.74
N LEU A 233 12.42 -5.07 -6.18
CA LEU A 233 12.47 -4.36 -4.90
C LEU A 233 11.27 -4.69 -4.00
N ASP A 234 11.36 -4.21 -2.76
CA ASP A 234 10.27 -4.13 -1.77
C ASP A 234 9.61 -5.47 -1.40
N PHE A 235 10.44 -6.41 -0.91
CA PHE A 235 10.00 -7.73 -0.44
C PHE A 235 9.55 -7.72 1.03
N GLU A 236 9.14 -6.57 1.57
CA GLU A 236 8.84 -6.41 3.01
C GLU A 236 7.57 -7.13 3.47
N ILE A 237 6.65 -7.42 2.54
CA ILE A 237 5.43 -8.21 2.77
C ILE A 237 5.43 -9.53 1.99
N ALA A 238 6.60 -9.99 1.54
CA ALA A 238 6.75 -11.28 0.89
C ALA A 238 6.17 -12.42 1.73
N SER A 239 5.69 -13.46 1.07
CA SER A 239 5.02 -14.58 1.74
C SER A 239 5.17 -15.87 0.92
N ILE A 240 4.62 -16.95 1.46
CA ILE A 240 4.35 -18.17 0.70
C ILE A 240 2.84 -18.24 0.48
N GLY A 241 2.39 -18.32 -0.77
CA GLY A 241 0.98 -18.26 -1.16
C GLY A 241 0.73 -18.62 -2.62
N ASP A 242 -0.35 -18.11 -3.20
CA ASP A 242 -0.69 -18.30 -4.62
C ASP A 242 -0.03 -17.21 -5.48
N THR A 243 0.61 -17.60 -6.59
CA THR A 243 1.23 -16.68 -7.55
C THR A 243 0.26 -15.65 -8.12
N HIS A 244 -1.05 -15.93 -8.11
CA HIS A 244 -2.08 -14.98 -8.57
C HIS A 244 -2.20 -13.76 -7.66
N TRP A 245 -1.71 -13.83 -6.42
CA TRP A 245 -1.55 -12.65 -5.56
C TRP A 245 -0.71 -11.57 -6.24
N ASP A 246 0.47 -11.94 -6.72
CA ASP A 246 1.40 -10.99 -7.35
C ASP A 246 0.86 -10.45 -8.68
N LEU A 247 0.09 -11.26 -9.43
CA LEU A 247 -0.62 -10.79 -10.63
C LEU A 247 -1.74 -9.81 -10.29
N ALA A 248 -2.42 -10.02 -9.16
CA ALA A 248 -3.43 -9.11 -8.65
C ALA A 248 -2.86 -7.78 -8.16
N CYS A 249 -1.60 -7.73 -7.70
CA CYS A 249 -0.92 -6.47 -7.35
C CYS A 249 -0.90 -5.48 -8.52
N PHE A 250 -0.66 -5.93 -9.76
CA PHE A 250 -0.67 -5.04 -10.93
C PHE A 250 -2.03 -4.38 -11.14
N ARG A 251 -3.10 -5.18 -11.01
CA ARG A 251 -4.47 -4.69 -11.09
C ARG A 251 -4.78 -3.74 -9.93
N GLY A 252 -4.40 -4.10 -8.71
CA GLY A 252 -4.64 -3.31 -7.50
C GLY A 252 -3.82 -2.02 -7.40
N ARG A 253 -2.74 -1.87 -8.18
CA ARG A 253 -1.96 -0.64 -8.27
C ARG A 253 -2.36 0.25 -9.45
N HIS A 254 -3.02 -0.31 -10.46
CA HIS A 254 -3.59 0.47 -11.54
C HIS A 254 -4.75 1.34 -10.98
N PRO A 255 -4.80 2.66 -11.30
CA PRO A 255 -4.01 3.38 -12.29
C PRO A 255 -2.83 4.18 -11.71
N TYR A 256 -2.60 4.20 -10.40
CA TYR A 256 -1.69 5.17 -9.75
C TYR A 256 -0.26 5.09 -10.26
N GLU A 257 0.22 3.87 -10.47
CA GLU A 257 1.56 3.61 -10.99
C GLU A 257 1.57 3.35 -12.50
N ASN A 258 0.43 3.54 -13.17
CA ASN A 258 0.18 3.22 -14.57
C ASN A 258 0.85 1.92 -15.02
N MET A 259 0.15 0.80 -14.79
CA MET A 259 0.65 -0.53 -15.13
C MET A 259 0.48 -0.91 -16.62
N GLY A 260 -0.09 -0.05 -17.46
CA GLY A 260 -0.35 -0.35 -18.88
C GLY A 260 -1.48 -1.36 -19.10
N ASP A 261 -1.38 -2.17 -20.16
CA ASP A 261 -2.37 -3.19 -20.52
C ASP A 261 -2.23 -4.42 -19.60
N ILE A 262 -3.01 -4.44 -18.52
CA ILE A 262 -3.03 -5.54 -17.53
C ILE A 262 -3.25 -6.91 -18.18
N PRO A 263 -4.28 -7.12 -19.05
CA PRO A 263 -4.43 -8.36 -19.81
C PRO A 263 -3.18 -8.77 -20.62
N ALA A 264 -2.42 -7.84 -21.19
CA ALA A 264 -1.18 -8.15 -21.90
C ALA A 264 -0.07 -8.65 -20.96
N LEU A 265 0.03 -8.11 -19.74
CA LEU A 265 0.96 -8.60 -18.74
C LEU A 265 0.64 -10.05 -18.35
N TYR A 266 -0.64 -10.38 -18.18
CA TYR A 266 -1.07 -11.75 -17.88
C TYR A 266 -0.72 -12.71 -19.02
N ARG A 267 -1.02 -12.33 -20.27
CA ARG A 267 -0.60 -13.14 -21.44
C ARG A 267 0.91 -13.37 -21.49
N ARG A 268 1.71 -12.34 -21.18
CA ARG A 268 3.16 -12.48 -21.14
C ARG A 268 3.60 -13.48 -20.05
N TYR A 269 3.00 -13.40 -18.87
CA TYR A 269 3.27 -14.33 -17.79
C TYR A 269 2.89 -15.78 -18.15
N GLU A 270 1.75 -15.99 -18.84
CA GLU A 270 1.35 -17.30 -19.38
C GLU A 270 2.37 -17.85 -20.37
N GLU A 271 2.84 -17.02 -21.31
CA GLU A 271 3.83 -17.42 -22.31
C GLU A 271 5.14 -17.91 -21.67
N VAL A 272 5.60 -17.24 -20.62
CA VAL A 272 6.87 -17.57 -19.94
C VAL A 272 6.72 -18.81 -19.06
N THR A 273 5.61 -18.92 -18.33
CA THR A 273 5.39 -20.03 -17.40
C THR A 273 4.88 -21.29 -18.08
N GLY A 274 4.22 -21.16 -19.24
CA GLY A 274 3.51 -22.24 -19.91
C GLY A 274 2.22 -22.66 -19.21
N GLU A 275 1.79 -21.92 -18.17
CA GLU A 275 0.58 -22.18 -17.39
C GLU A 275 -0.43 -21.06 -17.62
N PRO A 276 -1.72 -21.37 -17.84
CA PRO A 276 -2.74 -20.35 -17.99
C PRO A 276 -2.97 -19.58 -16.69
N VAL A 277 -3.24 -18.28 -16.79
CA VAL A 277 -3.62 -17.41 -15.67
C VAL A 277 -5.12 -17.57 -15.44
N ASP A 278 -5.48 -17.95 -14.22
CA ASP A 278 -6.86 -18.10 -13.79
C ASP A 278 -7.41 -16.73 -13.36
N LEU A 279 -8.10 -16.05 -14.29
CA LEU A 279 -8.58 -14.68 -14.09
C LEU A 279 -9.57 -14.55 -12.92
N PRO A 280 -10.54 -15.47 -12.69
CA PRO A 280 -11.33 -15.47 -11.46
C PRO A 280 -10.49 -15.52 -10.18
N VAL A 281 -9.38 -16.27 -10.18
CA VAL A 281 -8.45 -16.32 -9.03
C VAL A 281 -7.66 -15.02 -8.89
N VAL A 282 -7.27 -14.37 -10.00
CA VAL A 282 -6.70 -13.00 -9.95
C VAL A 282 -7.71 -12.01 -9.35
N ALA A 283 -8.98 -12.08 -9.75
CA ALA A 283 -10.02 -11.21 -9.22
C ALA A 283 -10.24 -11.42 -7.71
N TYR A 284 -10.30 -12.68 -7.24
CA TYR A 284 -10.31 -13.00 -5.80
C TYR A 284 -9.10 -12.40 -5.08
N HIS A 285 -7.88 -12.60 -5.61
CA HIS A 285 -6.68 -12.05 -5.02
C HIS A 285 -6.56 -10.53 -5.14
N THR A 286 -7.29 -9.89 -6.05
CA THR A 286 -7.42 -8.43 -6.12
C THR A 286 -8.14 -7.91 -4.90
N VAL A 287 -9.23 -8.56 -4.49
CA VAL A 287 -9.93 -8.27 -3.23
C VAL A 287 -9.00 -8.49 -2.04
N ALA A 288 -8.24 -9.60 -2.04
CA ALA A 288 -7.33 -9.95 -0.96
C ALA A 288 -6.20 -8.92 -0.78
N PHE A 289 -5.54 -8.54 -1.88
CA PHE A 289 -4.49 -7.52 -1.88
C PHE A 289 -5.03 -6.15 -1.45
N LEU A 290 -6.19 -5.74 -1.98
CA LEU A 290 -6.80 -4.46 -1.61
C LEU A 290 -7.29 -4.44 -0.16
N GLN A 291 -7.73 -5.57 0.42
CA GLN A 291 -8.00 -5.64 1.85
C GLN A 291 -6.72 -5.40 2.66
N LEU A 292 -5.64 -6.13 2.34
CA LEU A 292 -4.36 -5.98 3.05
C LEU A 292 -3.87 -4.53 2.98
N ALA A 293 -3.84 -3.96 1.77
CA ALA A 293 -3.43 -2.59 1.54
C ALA A 293 -4.35 -1.59 2.26
N GLY A 294 -5.68 -1.81 2.21
CA GLY A 294 -6.67 -0.95 2.86
C GLY A 294 -6.54 -0.90 4.38
N ILE A 295 -6.24 -2.02 5.03
CA ILE A 295 -5.93 -2.01 6.47
C ILE A 295 -4.57 -1.31 6.70
N ALA A 296 -3.60 -1.49 5.79
CA ALA A 296 -2.28 -0.85 5.89
C ALA A 296 -2.38 0.68 5.95
N THR A 297 -3.28 1.27 5.16
CA THR A 297 -3.50 2.72 5.14
C THR A 297 -3.92 3.28 6.51
N LYS A 298 -4.63 2.50 7.34
CA LYS A 298 -5.02 2.92 8.70
C LYS A 298 -3.83 3.01 9.66
N PHE A 299 -2.80 2.19 9.48
CA PHE A 299 -1.55 2.31 10.23
C PHE A 299 -0.74 3.52 9.77
N PHE A 300 -0.70 3.72 8.46
CA PHE A 300 -0.01 4.84 7.85
C PHE A 300 -0.64 6.20 8.18
N GLY A 301 -1.97 6.21 8.29
CA GLY A 301 -2.77 7.35 8.73
C GLY A 301 -2.95 7.48 10.25
N ASP A 302 -2.23 6.73 11.09
CA ASP A 302 -2.29 6.96 12.54
C ASP A 302 -1.69 8.34 12.86
N PRO A 303 -2.44 9.28 13.46
CA PRO A 303 -1.93 10.62 13.77
C PRO A 303 -0.77 10.62 14.77
N ARG A 304 -0.48 9.49 15.43
CA ARG A 304 0.64 9.32 16.34
C ARG A 304 1.86 8.69 15.67
N ALA A 305 1.73 8.20 14.43
CA ALA A 305 2.82 7.59 13.70
C ALA A 305 3.84 8.66 13.27
N ILE A 306 5.04 8.63 13.87
CA ILE A 306 6.13 9.51 13.45
C ILE A 306 6.47 9.22 11.98
N GLY A 307 6.43 10.26 11.14
CA GLY A 307 6.68 10.15 9.69
C GLY A 307 5.54 9.51 8.88
N GLY A 308 4.38 9.22 9.50
CA GLY A 308 3.18 8.79 8.78
C GLY A 308 2.60 9.94 7.95
N ASN A 309 1.99 9.61 6.82
CA ASN A 309 1.30 10.59 5.98
C ASN A 309 -0.22 10.37 6.11
N TRP A 310 -0.84 11.20 6.95
CA TRP A 310 -2.25 11.10 7.28
C TRP A 310 -3.16 11.28 6.06
N ILE A 311 -2.86 12.25 5.20
CA ILE A 311 -3.71 12.55 4.04
C ILE A 311 -3.63 11.45 2.98
N GLU A 312 -2.43 10.88 2.79
CA GLU A 312 -2.23 9.77 1.88
C GLU A 312 -2.94 8.50 2.39
N GLY A 313 -2.85 8.19 3.69
CA GLY A 313 -3.62 7.09 4.27
C GLY A 313 -5.13 7.23 4.06
N LEU A 314 -5.66 8.46 4.11
CA LEU A 314 -7.06 8.74 3.84
C LEU A 314 -7.42 8.58 2.35
N LEU A 315 -6.59 9.13 1.45
CA LEU A 315 -6.76 9.02 -0.01
C LEU A 315 -6.74 7.55 -0.45
N GLU A 316 -5.73 6.80 -0.01
CA GLU A 316 -5.60 5.38 -0.31
C GLU A 316 -6.77 4.58 0.29
N TYR A 317 -7.17 4.85 1.54
CA TYR A 317 -8.31 4.17 2.16
C TYR A 317 -9.58 4.30 1.31
N ALA A 318 -9.94 5.52 0.91
CA ALA A 318 -11.16 5.76 0.12
C ALA A 318 -11.10 5.02 -1.22
N SER A 319 -9.95 5.10 -1.91
CA SER A 319 -9.83 4.54 -3.24
C SER A 319 -9.67 3.01 -3.26
N ILE A 320 -8.91 2.44 -2.33
CA ILE A 320 -8.68 0.99 -2.19
C ILE A 320 -9.96 0.26 -1.80
N THR A 321 -10.69 0.76 -0.80
CA THR A 321 -11.92 0.10 -0.32
C THR A 321 -13.02 0.12 -1.37
N ARG A 322 -13.13 1.20 -2.15
CA ARG A 322 -14.03 1.26 -3.30
C ARG A 322 -13.64 0.20 -4.36
N ARG A 323 -12.37 0.15 -4.77
CA ARG A 323 -11.92 -0.82 -5.79
C ARG A 323 -12.03 -2.27 -5.32
N ALA A 324 -11.93 -2.53 -4.02
CA ALA A 324 -12.21 -3.85 -3.47
C ALA A 324 -13.68 -4.26 -3.69
N CYS A 325 -14.61 -3.32 -3.55
CA CYS A 325 -16.03 -3.53 -3.86
C CYS A 325 -16.26 -3.77 -5.36
N GLU A 326 -15.59 -2.99 -6.22
CA GLU A 326 -15.65 -3.15 -7.68
C GLU A 326 -15.15 -4.53 -8.13
N ALA A 327 -14.06 -5.03 -7.53
CA ALA A 327 -13.55 -6.38 -7.80
C ALA A 327 -14.54 -7.48 -7.38
N ILE A 328 -15.26 -7.31 -6.25
CA ILE A 328 -16.30 -8.25 -5.82
C ILE A 328 -17.48 -8.22 -6.80
N ALA A 329 -17.95 -7.03 -7.16
CA ALA A 329 -19.08 -6.85 -8.08
C ALA A 329 -18.80 -7.50 -9.45
N GLU A 330 -17.60 -7.28 -9.99
CA GLU A 330 -17.16 -7.94 -11.22
C GLU A 330 -17.15 -9.47 -11.08
N LEU A 331 -16.58 -10.00 -9.99
CA LEU A 331 -16.46 -11.44 -9.79
C LEU A 331 -17.83 -12.13 -9.58
N GLN A 332 -18.77 -11.43 -8.91
CA GLN A 332 -20.12 -11.93 -8.64
C GLN A 332 -21.12 -11.58 -9.75
N GLY A 333 -20.74 -10.75 -10.72
CA GLY A 333 -21.52 -10.46 -11.93
C GLY A 333 -22.71 -9.53 -11.73
N PHE A 334 -22.61 -8.56 -10.81
CA PHE A 334 -23.62 -7.50 -10.64
C PHE A 334 -23.04 -6.11 -10.90
N GLU A 335 -23.91 -5.16 -11.24
CA GLU A 335 -23.52 -3.77 -11.53
C GLU A 335 -23.54 -2.90 -10.27
N LEU A 336 -22.60 -1.97 -10.19
CA LEU A 336 -22.57 -0.96 -9.12
C LEU A 336 -23.19 0.35 -9.62
N ASP A 337 -23.96 1.00 -8.74
CA ASP A 337 -24.41 2.37 -8.96
C ASP A 337 -23.29 3.39 -8.69
N TYR A 338 -23.04 4.24 -9.69
CA TYR A 338 -22.07 5.34 -9.67
C TYR A 338 -22.74 6.72 -9.74
N ASP A 339 -24.06 6.81 -9.90
CA ASP A 339 -24.82 8.05 -10.10
C ASP A 339 -25.04 8.81 -8.78
N LEU A 340 -23.93 9.18 -8.15
CA LEU A 340 -23.90 10.00 -6.94
C LEU A 340 -23.57 11.45 -7.31
N THR A 341 -24.37 12.39 -6.78
CA THR A 341 -24.13 13.82 -6.95
C THR A 341 -23.74 14.44 -5.61
N LEU A 342 -22.64 15.20 -5.61
CA LEU A 342 -22.20 16.00 -4.48
C LEU A 342 -23.20 17.15 -4.28
N PRO A 343 -23.79 17.32 -3.09
CA PRO A 343 -24.75 18.39 -2.86
C PRO A 343 -24.06 19.76 -2.83
N GLU A 344 -24.85 20.83 -2.83
CA GLU A 344 -24.33 22.17 -2.54
C GLU A 344 -23.63 22.21 -1.17
N PRO A 345 -22.47 22.88 -1.04
CA PRO A 345 -21.72 22.92 0.21
C PRO A 345 -22.49 23.63 1.32
N ALA A 346 -22.53 23.00 2.51
CA ALA A 346 -23.11 23.60 3.71
C ALA A 346 -22.03 24.38 4.48
N PHE A 347 -22.12 25.72 4.46
CA PHE A 347 -21.07 26.55 5.04
C PHE A 347 -21.14 26.66 6.58
N LYS A 348 -20.01 26.48 7.25
CA LYS A 348 -19.87 26.54 8.72
C LYS A 348 -18.88 27.64 9.10
N SER A 349 -19.41 28.83 9.40
CA SER A 349 -18.62 30.09 9.42
C SER A 349 -17.45 30.11 10.40
N LEU A 350 -17.57 29.48 11.57
CA LEU A 350 -16.49 29.46 12.56
C LEU A 350 -15.40 28.45 12.17
N GLU A 351 -15.81 27.22 11.83
CA GLU A 351 -14.92 26.13 11.45
C GLU A 351 -14.13 26.48 10.19
N GLU A 352 -14.79 26.98 9.15
CA GLU A 352 -14.12 27.39 7.91
C GLU A 352 -13.15 28.53 8.14
N SER A 353 -13.54 29.57 8.89
CA SER A 353 -12.63 30.68 9.20
C SER A 353 -11.39 30.21 9.96
N ALA A 354 -11.53 29.24 10.86
CA ALA A 354 -10.39 28.68 11.60
C ALA A 354 -9.47 27.83 10.71
N LEU A 355 -10.04 27.00 9.84
CA LEU A 355 -9.28 26.16 8.89
C LEU A 355 -8.58 27.01 7.82
N GLU A 356 -9.25 28.02 7.27
CA GLU A 356 -8.65 28.98 6.33
C GLU A 356 -7.48 29.74 6.96
N LYS A 357 -7.61 30.14 8.23
CA LYS A 357 -6.50 30.77 8.96
C LYS A 357 -5.32 29.81 9.12
N MET A 358 -5.60 28.54 9.40
CA MET A 358 -4.57 27.50 9.54
C MET A 358 -3.82 27.27 8.22
N LEU A 359 -4.55 27.16 7.10
CA LEU A 359 -3.97 27.07 5.75
C LEU A 359 -3.04 28.26 5.49
N ALA A 360 -3.51 29.49 5.73
CA ALA A 360 -2.74 30.71 5.51
C ALA A 360 -1.49 30.81 6.40
N ASP A 361 -1.50 30.23 7.60
CA ASP A 361 -0.33 30.23 8.49
C ASP A 361 0.66 29.13 8.13
N ILE A 362 0.18 27.93 7.80
CA ILE A 362 1.03 26.83 7.33
C ILE A 362 1.80 27.26 6.08
N ALA A 363 1.13 27.89 5.12
CA ALA A 363 1.77 28.39 3.90
C ALA A 363 2.86 29.45 4.15
N ARG A 364 2.86 30.11 5.32
CA ARG A 364 3.89 31.09 5.73
C ARG A 364 4.98 30.48 6.59
N LEU A 365 4.86 29.22 7.00
CA LEU A 365 5.90 28.56 7.78
C LEU A 365 7.19 28.48 6.96
N PRO A 366 8.32 28.92 7.54
CA PRO A 366 9.61 28.79 6.87
C PRO A 366 10.00 27.30 6.79
N THR A 367 10.58 26.92 5.67
CA THR A 367 11.13 25.58 5.46
C THR A 367 12.64 25.58 5.69
N SER A 368 13.20 24.40 5.95
CA SER A 368 14.60 24.18 6.34
C SER A 368 15.06 22.76 6.00
N SER A 369 16.32 22.43 6.29
CA SER A 369 16.84 21.06 6.13
C SER A 369 16.07 20.01 6.95
N ALA A 370 15.52 20.41 8.09
CA ALA A 370 14.75 19.56 9.01
C ALA A 370 13.23 19.67 8.86
N PHE A 371 12.75 20.55 7.97
CA PHE A 371 11.33 20.71 7.65
C PHE A 371 11.21 21.22 6.21
N GLN A 372 11.15 20.29 5.27
CA GLN A 372 11.23 20.56 3.84
C GLN A 372 9.91 21.10 3.28
N ASP A 373 9.94 21.62 2.04
CA ASP A 373 8.75 22.15 1.38
C ASP A 373 7.62 21.10 1.27
N TRP A 374 7.94 19.85 0.90
CA TRP A 374 6.95 18.78 0.82
C TRP A 374 6.31 18.43 2.17
N GLU A 375 7.04 18.55 3.29
CA GLU A 375 6.48 18.32 4.64
C GLU A 375 5.46 19.40 5.00
N ARG A 376 5.71 20.64 4.57
CA ARG A 376 4.74 21.74 4.70
C ARG A 376 3.52 21.50 3.83
N ASP A 377 3.69 21.00 2.61
CA ASP A 377 2.58 20.72 1.69
C ASP A 377 1.68 19.59 2.23
N LEU A 378 2.27 18.52 2.78
CA LEU A 378 1.51 17.48 3.48
C LEU A 378 0.77 18.01 4.71
N LEU A 379 1.40 18.89 5.49
CA LEU A 379 0.76 19.55 6.63
C LEU A 379 -0.40 20.44 6.18
N HIS A 380 -0.26 21.11 5.04
CA HIS A 380 -1.28 21.99 4.44
C HIS A 380 -2.50 21.21 3.92
N ALA A 381 -2.29 20.02 3.36
CA ALA A 381 -3.35 19.19 2.81
C ALA A 381 -4.39 18.72 3.84
N ILE A 382 -4.00 18.64 5.13
CA ILE A 382 -4.91 18.22 6.22
C ILE A 382 -6.07 19.21 6.43
N PRO A 383 -5.84 20.51 6.75
CA PRO A 383 -6.92 21.48 6.88
C PRO A 383 -7.68 21.73 5.56
N GLU A 384 -7.05 21.52 4.40
CA GLU A 384 -7.72 21.59 3.10
C GLU A 384 -8.78 20.49 2.96
N PHE A 385 -8.43 19.24 3.26
CA PHE A 385 -9.41 18.16 3.35
C PHE A 385 -10.50 18.46 4.39
N LEU A 386 -10.12 18.92 5.59
CA LEU A 386 -11.09 19.21 6.65
C LEU A 386 -12.09 20.30 6.26
N LEU A 387 -11.70 21.24 5.40
CA LEU A 387 -12.59 22.25 4.86
C LEU A 387 -13.70 21.61 4.03
N ASN A 388 -13.34 20.74 3.07
CA ASN A 388 -14.31 19.99 2.28
C ASN A 388 -15.15 19.06 3.16
N HIS A 389 -14.51 18.33 4.08
CA HIS A 389 -15.21 17.46 5.02
C HIS A 389 -16.24 18.25 5.86
N SER A 390 -15.91 19.45 6.33
CA SER A 390 -16.85 20.27 7.12
C SER A 390 -18.13 20.63 6.35
N ARG A 391 -18.01 20.83 5.04
CA ARG A 391 -19.09 21.22 4.11
C ARG A 391 -20.03 20.08 3.76
N TYR A 392 -19.53 18.85 3.76
CA TYR A 392 -20.24 17.68 3.22
C TYR A 392 -20.46 16.54 4.22
N ARG A 393 -19.87 16.62 5.41
CA ARG A 393 -19.98 15.57 6.44
C ARG A 393 -21.43 15.18 6.72
N ASP A 394 -22.32 16.15 6.93
CA ASP A 394 -23.70 15.86 7.35
C ASP A 394 -24.46 15.07 6.25
N TRP A 395 -24.15 15.34 4.98
CA TRP A 395 -24.65 14.55 3.84
C TRP A 395 -24.06 13.14 3.83
N PHE A 396 -22.74 13.01 3.95
CA PHE A 396 -22.07 11.70 4.00
C PHE A 396 -22.61 10.80 5.12
N GLU A 397 -22.74 11.34 6.33
CA GLU A 397 -23.27 10.59 7.48
C GLU A 397 -24.75 10.24 7.26
N GLY A 398 -25.57 11.21 6.82
CA GLY A 398 -27.00 11.01 6.61
C GLY A 398 -27.33 9.96 5.56
N GLU A 399 -26.67 10.01 4.40
CA GLU A 399 -26.88 9.05 3.31
C GLU A 399 -26.37 7.66 3.69
N SER A 400 -25.21 7.57 4.34
CA SER A 400 -24.67 6.28 4.78
C SER A 400 -25.57 5.62 5.85
N ILE A 401 -26.12 6.39 6.79
CA ILE A 401 -27.10 5.90 7.77
C ILE A 401 -28.38 5.44 7.09
N ARG A 402 -28.86 6.18 6.07
CA ARG A 402 -30.06 5.80 5.31
C ARG A 402 -29.87 4.45 4.64
N ASP A 403 -28.80 4.29 3.87
CA ASP A 403 -28.52 3.06 3.13
C ASP A 403 -28.41 1.85 4.10
N ILE A 404 -27.73 2.02 5.25
CA ILE A 404 -27.64 0.98 6.28
C ILE A 404 -29.00 0.66 6.91
N ASN A 405 -29.82 1.66 7.21
CA ASN A 405 -31.15 1.45 7.78
C ASN A 405 -32.09 0.72 6.80
N GLU A 406 -31.97 0.99 5.50
CA GLU A 406 -32.74 0.32 4.45
C GLU A 406 -32.41 -1.17 4.40
N LEU A 407 -31.12 -1.54 4.45
CA LEU A 407 -30.71 -2.95 4.47
C LEU A 407 -31.04 -3.64 5.79
N THR A 408 -30.74 -3.01 6.92
CA THR A 408 -30.90 -3.63 8.25
C THR A 408 -32.34 -3.60 8.77
N GLY A 409 -33.24 -2.84 8.13
CA GLY A 409 -34.57 -2.52 8.67
C GLY A 409 -34.53 -1.66 9.95
N GLY A 410 -33.38 -1.06 10.24
CA GLY A 410 -33.10 -0.30 11.45
C GLY A 410 -33.67 1.13 11.46
N ARG A 411 -33.43 1.83 12.57
CA ARG A 411 -33.74 3.27 12.75
C ARG A 411 -32.60 3.96 13.49
N HIS A 412 -31.39 3.72 13.04
CA HIS A 412 -30.18 4.34 13.59
C HIS A 412 -30.14 5.83 13.23
N THR A 413 -29.66 6.65 14.17
CA THR A 413 -29.59 8.11 14.04
C THR A 413 -28.15 8.64 14.04
N ASP A 414 -27.17 7.75 14.16
CA ASP A 414 -25.75 8.06 14.15
C ASP A 414 -24.97 6.92 13.48
N LEU A 415 -23.82 7.27 12.89
CA LEU A 415 -22.99 6.30 12.15
C LEU A 415 -22.46 5.18 13.04
N THR A 416 -22.14 5.44 14.31
CA THR A 416 -21.60 4.40 15.19
C THR A 416 -22.62 3.29 15.45
N ALA A 417 -23.89 3.65 15.66
CA ALA A 417 -24.96 2.68 15.81
C ALA A 417 -25.26 1.92 14.50
N ALA A 418 -25.23 2.62 13.36
CA ALA A 418 -25.41 2.01 12.04
C ALA A 418 -24.27 1.02 11.71
N ASP A 419 -23.01 1.41 11.95
CA ASP A 419 -21.83 0.56 11.72
C ASP A 419 -21.85 -0.70 12.59
N LYS A 420 -22.32 -0.61 13.85
CA LYS A 420 -22.52 -1.80 14.68
C LYS A 420 -23.60 -2.73 14.12
N ALA A 421 -24.66 -2.18 13.54
CA ALA A 421 -25.74 -2.97 12.96
C ALA A 421 -25.29 -3.71 11.70
N ILE A 422 -24.54 -3.05 10.80
CA ILE A 422 -24.02 -3.70 9.60
C ILE A 422 -22.96 -4.76 9.94
N VAL A 423 -22.09 -4.52 10.93
CA VAL A 423 -21.12 -5.54 11.40
C VAL A 423 -21.84 -6.75 12.01
N ALA A 424 -22.91 -6.54 12.77
CA ALA A 424 -23.73 -7.64 13.29
C ALA A 424 -24.43 -8.43 12.17
N LEU A 425 -24.88 -7.75 11.11
CA LEU A 425 -25.43 -8.41 9.92
C LEU A 425 -24.36 -9.26 9.23
N ILE A 426 -23.17 -8.71 8.96
CA ILE A 426 -22.04 -9.42 8.31
C ILE A 426 -21.69 -10.71 9.07
N ALA A 427 -21.64 -10.67 10.40
CA ALA A 427 -21.28 -11.83 11.22
C ALA A 427 -22.30 -12.99 11.16
N HIS A 428 -23.51 -12.74 10.66
CA HIS A 428 -24.58 -13.73 10.55
C HIS A 428 -24.97 -14.03 9.10
N ASN A 429 -24.33 -13.40 8.12
CA ASN A 429 -24.67 -13.52 6.71
C ASN A 429 -23.80 -14.55 6.00
N ASP A 430 -24.44 -15.47 5.27
CA ASP A 430 -23.74 -16.49 4.47
C ASP A 430 -23.42 -16.00 3.05
N SER A 431 -24.26 -15.17 2.40
CA SER A 431 -24.01 -14.54 1.08
C SER A 431 -25.19 -13.72 0.55
N ASP A 432 -26.39 -13.91 1.10
CA ASP A 432 -27.64 -13.43 0.50
C ASP A 432 -27.70 -11.90 0.35
N ASP A 433 -26.97 -11.15 1.18
CA ASP A 433 -26.91 -9.69 1.09
C ASP A 433 -25.57 -9.16 0.53
N ASP A 434 -24.73 -10.00 -0.09
CA ASP A 434 -23.41 -9.57 -0.60
C ASP A 434 -23.54 -8.37 -1.55
N GLU A 435 -24.45 -8.43 -2.54
CA GLU A 435 -24.68 -7.33 -3.49
C GLU A 435 -25.05 -6.02 -2.78
N ALA A 436 -25.97 -6.08 -1.81
CA ALA A 436 -26.39 -4.90 -1.06
C ALA A 436 -25.28 -4.36 -0.14
N LEU A 437 -24.53 -5.24 0.54
CA LEU A 437 -23.40 -4.86 1.39
C LEU A 437 -22.29 -4.20 0.57
N VAL A 438 -21.95 -4.77 -0.58
CA VAL A 438 -20.97 -4.22 -1.52
C VAL A 438 -21.42 -2.86 -2.03
N GLN A 439 -22.69 -2.70 -2.42
CA GLN A 439 -23.22 -1.42 -2.89
C GLN A 439 -23.13 -0.32 -1.80
N ILE A 440 -23.49 -0.65 -0.55
CA ILE A 440 -23.41 0.30 0.58
C ILE A 440 -21.97 0.71 0.86
N MET A 441 -21.04 -0.24 0.87
CA MET A 441 -19.62 0.03 1.11
C MET A 441 -19.00 0.83 -0.04
N HIS A 442 -19.33 0.46 -1.28
CA HIS A 442 -18.96 1.19 -2.49
C HIS A 442 -19.44 2.65 -2.43
N HIS A 443 -20.72 2.88 -2.17
CA HIS A 443 -21.29 4.23 -2.03
C HIS A 443 -20.59 5.02 -0.93
N ARG A 444 -20.35 4.42 0.23
CA ARG A 444 -19.67 5.10 1.34
C ARG A 444 -18.26 5.53 0.92
N SER A 445 -17.48 4.66 0.29
CA SER A 445 -16.14 5.01 -0.17
C SER A 445 -16.15 6.03 -1.31
N LEU A 446 -17.11 5.94 -2.25
CA LEU A 446 -17.26 6.91 -3.34
C LEU A 446 -17.66 8.30 -2.83
N ARG A 447 -18.59 8.39 -1.86
CA ARG A 447 -18.93 9.65 -1.19
C ARG A 447 -17.72 10.25 -0.47
N LEU A 448 -16.89 9.42 0.19
CA LEU A 448 -15.65 9.89 0.81
C LEU A 448 -14.67 10.42 -0.25
N SER A 449 -14.51 9.75 -1.39
CA SER A 449 -13.71 10.24 -2.51
C SER A 449 -14.21 11.60 -3.04
N MET A 450 -15.53 11.77 -3.15
CA MET A 450 -16.16 13.04 -3.54
C MET A 450 -15.88 14.17 -2.54
N ILE A 451 -15.86 13.86 -1.24
CA ILE A 451 -15.48 14.83 -0.21
C ILE A 451 -14.00 15.19 -0.33
N ILE A 452 -13.12 14.20 -0.53
CA ILE A 452 -11.68 14.44 -0.65
C ILE A 452 -11.39 15.34 -1.86
N ALA A 453 -11.95 15.02 -3.02
CA ALA A 453 -11.77 15.82 -4.24
C ALA A 453 -12.54 17.16 -4.21
N GLY A 454 -13.64 17.24 -3.45
CA GLY A 454 -14.55 18.39 -3.47
C GLY A 454 -15.37 18.50 -4.76
N THR A 455 -15.52 17.40 -5.51
CA THR A 455 -16.20 17.34 -6.81
C THR A 455 -17.10 16.12 -6.94
N ASN A 456 -17.94 16.10 -7.97
CA ASN A 456 -18.57 14.86 -8.46
C ASN A 456 -17.49 13.87 -8.95
N PRO A 457 -17.83 12.57 -9.10
CA PRO A 457 -16.93 11.60 -9.72
C PRO A 457 -16.44 12.09 -11.09
N ASP A 458 -15.13 12.06 -11.28
CA ASP A 458 -14.44 12.55 -12.47
C ASP A 458 -13.44 11.50 -12.96
N PRO A 459 -13.63 10.90 -14.15
CA PRO A 459 -12.76 9.84 -14.65
C PRO A 459 -11.31 10.30 -14.90
N ASP A 460 -11.06 11.60 -15.05
CA ASP A 460 -9.70 12.13 -15.24
C ASP A 460 -8.91 12.22 -13.91
N ASN A 461 -9.59 12.10 -12.76
CA ASN A 461 -8.95 12.07 -11.45
C ASN A 461 -8.70 10.61 -11.02
N PRO A 462 -7.43 10.20 -10.77
CA PRO A 462 -7.09 8.84 -10.35
C PRO A 462 -7.86 8.32 -9.13
N LEU A 463 -8.33 9.21 -8.26
CA LEU A 463 -9.15 8.86 -7.09
C LEU A 463 -10.48 8.18 -7.48
N PHE A 464 -11.04 8.54 -8.64
CA PHE A 464 -12.31 8.03 -9.16
C PHE A 464 -12.16 7.00 -10.28
N HIS A 465 -10.93 6.64 -10.68
CA HIS A 465 -10.73 5.62 -11.70
C HIS A 465 -11.36 4.29 -11.31
N ILE A 466 -12.29 3.80 -12.12
CA ILE A 466 -12.98 2.53 -11.90
C ILE A 466 -12.01 1.39 -12.19
N LEU A 467 -11.98 0.38 -11.33
CA LEU A 467 -11.12 -0.78 -11.54
C LEU A 467 -11.38 -1.44 -12.90
N ASP A 468 -10.33 -1.51 -13.73
CA ASP A 468 -10.45 -2.14 -15.05
C ASP A 468 -10.91 -3.60 -14.93
N PRO A 469 -11.92 -4.02 -15.71
CA PRO A 469 -12.39 -5.39 -15.72
C PRO A 469 -11.37 -6.30 -16.41
N ILE A 470 -11.15 -7.48 -15.83
CA ILE A 470 -10.34 -8.56 -16.38
C ILE A 470 -11.19 -9.78 -16.75
N LEU A 471 -12.42 -9.87 -16.23
CA LEU A 471 -13.39 -10.90 -16.58
C LEU A 471 -14.21 -10.42 -17.79
N ALA A 472 -14.61 -11.37 -18.64
CA ALA A 472 -15.58 -11.05 -19.69
C ALA A 472 -16.93 -10.69 -19.04
N ALA A 473 -17.61 -9.67 -19.57
CA ALA A 473 -18.99 -9.40 -19.17
C ALA A 473 -19.84 -10.66 -19.41
N ALA A 474 -20.64 -11.04 -18.43
CA ALA A 474 -21.58 -12.15 -18.59
C ALA A 474 -22.58 -11.78 -19.71
N ASP A 475 -22.61 -12.58 -20.78
CA ASP A 475 -23.55 -12.44 -21.90
C ASP A 475 -25.02 -12.69 -21.49
#